data_AF-A0A2V4BRW0-F1
#
_entry.id   AF-A0A2V4BRW0-F1
#
_cell.length_a   1.000
_cell.length_b   1.000
_cell.length_c   1.000
_cell.angle_alpha   90.00
_cell.angle_beta   90.00
_cell.angle_gamma   90.00
#
_symmetry.space_group_name_H-M   'P 1'
#
loop_
_entity.id
_entity.type
_entity.pdbx_description
1 polymer ?
#
loop_
_entity_poly.entity_id
_entity_poly.type
_entity_poly.pdbx_seq_one_letter_code
_entity_poly.pdbx_strand_id
1 'polypeptide(L)' 'MIIENKILKAVGTNKLNLKILGERKWYNYFISVNKLVWSRNLSDGYEIHVYSDEYKTLHLGTFKI' A
#
# COMPACT_ATOMS: atom_id res chain seq x y z
N MET A 1 11.42 -4.07 13.55
CA MET A 1 10.57 -2.93 13.12
C MET A 1 9.56 -3.45 12.11
N ILE A 2 8.29 -3.53 12.49
CA ILE A 2 7.21 -4.14 11.70
C ILE A 2 7.04 -3.33 10.40
N ILE A 3 6.89 -4.00 9.25
CA ILE A 3 6.76 -3.38 7.90
C ILE A 3 5.68 -2.28 7.88
N GLU A 4 4.62 -2.46 8.66
CA GLU A 4 3.57 -1.48 8.93
C GLU A 4 4.10 -0.09 9.31
N ASN A 5 4.95 0.01 10.33
CA ASN A 5 5.51 1.29 10.78
C ASN A 5 6.35 1.96 9.70
N LYS A 6 7.01 1.18 8.82
CA LYS A 6 7.75 1.73 7.69
C LYS A 6 6.80 2.35 6.67
N ILE A 7 5.67 1.70 6.39
CA ILE A 7 4.67 2.16 5.42
C ILE A 7 3.92 3.38 5.96
N LEU A 8 3.43 3.33 7.19
CA LEU A 8 2.76 4.47 7.83
C LEU A 8 3.68 5.70 7.84
N LYS A 9 4.95 5.52 8.20
CA LYS A 9 5.95 6.61 8.16
C LYS A 9 6.20 7.10 6.73
N ALA A 10 6.24 6.21 5.74
CA ALA A 10 6.43 6.59 4.34
C ALA A 10 5.23 7.35 3.77
N VAL A 11 4.01 6.97 4.13
CA VAL A 11 2.78 7.71 3.80
C VAL A 11 2.80 9.07 4.47
N GLY A 12 3.05 9.15 5.77
CA GLY A 12 3.10 10.41 6.53
C GLY A 12 4.21 11.37 6.07
N THR A 13 5.34 10.84 5.57
CA THR A 13 6.43 11.65 4.98
C THR A 13 6.29 11.86 3.48
N ASN A 14 5.15 11.47 2.88
CA ASN A 14 4.86 11.55 1.45
C ASN A 14 5.87 10.83 0.53
N LYS A 15 6.68 9.92 1.10
CA LYS A 15 7.57 9.01 0.35
C LYS A 15 6.81 7.87 -0.33
N LEU A 16 5.56 7.63 0.09
CA LEU A 16 4.63 6.70 -0.53
C LEU A 16 3.31 7.41 -0.79
N ASN A 17 3.12 7.87 -2.03
CA ASN A 17 1.94 8.62 -2.41
C ASN A 17 0.77 7.69 -2.75
N LEU A 18 -0.23 7.62 -1.86
CA LEU A 18 -1.41 6.76 -2.01
C LEU A 18 -2.34 7.16 -3.15
N LYS A 19 -2.23 8.39 -3.67
CA LYS A 19 -3.03 8.83 -4.83
C LYS A 19 -2.63 8.11 -6.12
N ILE A 20 -1.42 7.55 -6.17
CA ILE A 20 -0.96 6.72 -7.28
C ILE A 20 -1.45 5.29 -7.01
N LEU A 21 -2.57 4.96 -7.64
CA LEU A 21 -3.21 3.65 -7.56
C LEU A 21 -2.47 2.62 -8.41
N GLY A 22 -2.68 1.35 -8.08
CA GLY A 22 -2.14 0.21 -8.79
C GLY A 22 -0.86 -0.34 -8.18
N GLU A 23 -0.20 -1.19 -8.96
CA GLU A 23 0.95 -1.97 -8.54
C GLU A 23 2.26 -1.30 -8.93
N ARG A 24 3.21 -1.25 -8.00
CA ARG A 24 4.52 -0.66 -8.26
C ARG A 24 5.57 -1.14 -7.27
N LYS A 25 6.83 -1.01 -7.70
CA LYS A 25 7.97 -1.20 -6.82
C LYS A 25 8.14 -0.01 -5.87
N TRP A 26 8.37 -0.31 -4.60
CA TRP A 26 8.69 0.66 -3.56
C TRP A 26 9.90 0.18 -2.78
N TYR A 27 11.06 0.78 -3.05
CA TYR A 27 12.37 0.31 -2.57
C TYR A 27 12.59 -1.17 -2.95
N ASN A 28 12.75 -2.03 -1.94
CA ASN A 28 12.97 -3.47 -2.09
C ASN A 28 11.67 -4.27 -2.02
N TYR A 29 10.53 -3.61 -1.90
CA TYR A 29 9.23 -4.25 -1.80
C TYR A 29 8.42 -3.96 -3.06
N PHE A 30 7.41 -4.79 -3.30
CA PHE A 30 6.38 -4.51 -4.27
C PHE A 30 5.09 -4.18 -3.55
N ILE A 31 4.42 -3.11 -3.95
CA ILE A 31 3.18 -2.67 -3.31
C ILE A 31 2.06 -2.58 -4.32
N SER A 32 0.85 -2.90 -3.88
CA SER A 32 -0.39 -2.66 -4.62
C SER A 32 -1.27 -1.72 -3.82
N VAL A 33 -1.56 -0.54 -4.36
CA VAL A 33 -2.41 0.46 -3.71
C VAL A 33 -3.77 0.47 -4.40
N ASN A 34 -4.78 0.01 -3.68
CA ASN A 34 -6.17 -0.01 -4.13
C ASN A 34 -6.95 1.07 -3.39
N LYS A 35 -7.87 1.74 -4.09
CA LYS A 35 -8.80 2.67 -3.45
C LYS A 35 -9.93 1.86 -2.82
N LEU A 36 -10.19 2.06 -1.54
CA LEU A 36 -11.38 1.51 -0.89
C LEU A 36 -12.57 2.40 -1.24
N VAL A 37 -13.63 1.79 -1.77
CA VAL A 37 -14.85 2.47 -2.18
C VAL A 37 -16.02 1.78 -1.49
N TRP A 38 -16.78 2.54 -0.71
CA TRP A 38 -17.98 2.04 -0.06
C TRP A 38 -19.18 2.05 -1.03
N SER A 39 -20.22 1.28 -0.71
CA SER A 39 -21.47 1.29 -1.47
C SER A 39 -21.95 2.74 -1.64
N ARG A 40 -22.22 3.15 -2.89
CA ARG A 40 -22.49 4.55 -3.35
C ARG A 40 -21.28 5.41 -3.76
N ASN A 41 -20.15 4.81 -4.14
CA ASN A 41 -18.97 5.52 -4.67
C ASN A 41 -18.31 6.51 -3.69
N LEU A 42 -18.53 6.34 -2.38
CA LEU A 42 -17.87 7.13 -1.35
C LEU A 42 -16.47 6.55 -1.09
N SER A 43 -15.45 7.41 -1.10
CA SER A 43 -14.07 7.00 -0.86
C SER A 43 -13.87 6.65 0.62
N ASP A 44 -13.51 5.39 0.89
CA ASP A 44 -13.32 4.84 2.24
C ASP A 44 -11.83 4.71 2.61
N GLY A 45 -10.95 5.30 1.80
CA GLY A 45 -9.51 5.33 2.00
C GLY A 45 -8.74 4.50 0.97
N TYR A 46 -7.62 3.93 1.39
CA TYR A 46 -6.71 3.15 0.58
C TYR A 46 -6.34 1.83 1.27
N GLU A 47 -6.30 0.76 0.49
CA GLU A 47 -5.76 -0.53 0.89
C GLU A 47 -4.41 -0.74 0.21
N ILE A 48 -3.40 -1.10 1.00
CA ILE A 48 -2.03 -1.29 0.55
C ILE A 48 -1.65 -2.73 0.82
N HIS A 49 -1.40 -3.48 -0.24
CA HIS A 49 -0.80 -4.82 -0.15
C HIS A 49 0.69 -4.71 -0.37
N VAL A 50 1.46 -5.48 0.40
CA VAL A 50 2.91 -5.46 0.37
C VAL A 50 3.43 -6.85 0.12
N TYR A 51 4.36 -6.96 -0.81
CA TYR A 51 4.99 -8.19 -1.21
C TYR A 51 6.51 -8.05 -1.20
N SER A 52 7.20 -9.19 -1.12
CA SER A 52 8.66 -9.26 -1.22
C SER A 52 9.21 -8.75 -2.54
N ASP A 53 8.49 -8.98 -3.63
CA ASP A 53 8.93 -8.73 -5.00
C ASP A 53 7.75 -8.57 -5.96
N GLU A 54 8.05 -8.19 -7.21
CA GLU A 54 7.08 -7.97 -8.28
C GLU A 54 6.34 -9.23 -8.74
N TYR A 55 6.90 -10.40 -8.48
CA TYR A 55 6.25 -11.69 -8.73
C TYR A 55 5.32 -12.09 -7.57
N LYS A 56 5.22 -11.26 -6.53
CA LYS A 56 4.37 -11.46 -5.35
C LYS A 56 4.64 -12.79 -4.65
N THR A 57 5.89 -13.26 -4.65
CA THR A 57 6.21 -14.59 -4.12
C THR A 57 5.87 -14.74 -2.63
N LEU A 58 6.06 -13.67 -1.86
CA LEU A 58 5.70 -13.63 -0.45
C LEU A 58 4.84 -12.40 -0.15
N HIS A 59 3.66 -12.63 0.43
CA HIS A 59 2.82 -11.58 0.97
C HIS A 59 3.31 -11.18 2.37
N LEU A 60 3.70 -9.92 2.53
CA LEU A 60 4.28 -9.38 3.76
C LEU A 60 3.23 -8.71 4.65
N GLY A 61 2.08 -8.34 4.09
CA GLY A 61 0.95 -7.80 4.84
C GLY A 61 0.03 -6.89 4.03
N THR A 62 -1.14 -6.61 4.59
CA THR A 62 -2.14 -5.68 4.06
C THR A 62 -2.42 -4.59 5.11
N PHE A 63 -2.46 -3.34 4.66
CA PHE A 63 -2.69 -2.16 5.49
C PHE A 63 -3.84 -1.35 4.94
N LYS A 64 -4.70 -0.82 5.82
CA LYS A 64 -5.82 0.06 5.44
C LYS A 64 -5.63 1.42 6.09
N ILE A 65 -5.72 2.48 5.30
CA ILE A 65 -5.52 3.88 5.70
C ILE A 65 -6.67 4.74 5.19
#